data_AF-A0A412AYG3-F1
#
_entry.id   AF-A0A412AYG3-F1
#
_cell.length_a   1.000
_cell.length_b   1.000
_cell.length_c   1.000
_cell.angle_alpha   90.00
_cell.angle_beta   90.00
_cell.angle_gamma   90.00
#
_symmetry.space_group_name_H-M   'P 1'
#
loop_
_entity.id
_entity.type
_entity.pdbx_description
1 polymer ?
#
loop_
_entity_poly.entity_id
_entity_poly.type
_entity_poly.pdbx_seq_one_letter_code
_entity_poly.pdbx_strand_id
1 'polypeptide(L)'
;MQQEAVRRVREMQARAQHLRPEPAQRREPPEPEPSHQHGERSHERREQPSMPPVPLGPPKPPAEGIFKSLMRDSDQTLILILLLLLMENEADMELIFALMYLLI
;
A
#
# COMPACT_ATOMS: atom_id res chain seq x y z
N MET A 1 -10.12 3.96 22.27
CA MET A 1 -10.51 3.71 20.85
C MET A 1 -9.39 3.09 20.01
N GLN A 2 -8.23 3.72 19.79
CA GLN A 2 -7.19 3.15 18.92
C GLN A 2 -6.54 1.85 19.44
N GLN A 3 -6.40 1.72 20.76
CA GLN A 3 -5.79 0.54 21.40
C GLN A 3 -6.62 -0.75 21.17
N GLU A 4 -7.94 -0.64 21.10
CA GLU A 4 -8.82 -1.79 20.85
C GLU A 4 -8.74 -2.27 19.39
N ALA A 5 -8.59 -1.35 18.45
CA ALA A 5 -8.44 -1.67 17.03
C ALA A 5 -7.18 -2.51 16.77
N VAL A 6 -6.04 -2.11 17.37
CA VAL A 6 -4.77 -2.84 17.24
C VAL A 6 -4.85 -4.24 17.84
N ARG A 7 -5.50 -4.39 19.01
CA ARG A 7 -5.70 -5.69 19.66
C ARG A 7 -6.52 -6.63 18.79
N ARG A 8 -7.60 -6.14 18.17
CA ARG A 8 -8.51 -6.90 17.31
C ARG A 8 -7.85 -7.36 16.01
N VAL A 9 -7.02 -6.50 15.40
CA VAL A 9 -6.25 -6.85 14.19
C VAL A 9 -5.26 -7.97 14.48
N ARG A 10 -4.50 -7.89 15.59
CA ARG A 10 -3.54 -8.94 15.96
C ARG A 10 -4.23 -10.28 16.21
N GLU A 11 -5.38 -10.26 16.89
CA GLU A 11 -6.16 -11.47 17.14
C GLU A 11 -6.72 -12.08 15.85
N MET A 12 -7.24 -11.26 14.93
CA MET A 12 -7.67 -11.71 13.60
C MET A 12 -6.51 -12.28 12.79
N GLN A 13 -5.34 -11.64 12.84
CA GLN A 13 -4.17 -12.08 12.09
C GLN A 13 -3.61 -13.40 12.62
N ALA A 14 -3.63 -13.61 13.95
CA ALA A 14 -3.26 -14.87 14.56
C ALA A 14 -4.22 -16.01 14.17
N ARG A 15 -5.53 -15.75 14.17
CA ARG A 15 -6.54 -16.71 13.71
C ARG A 15 -6.41 -17.02 12.21
N ALA A 16 -6.14 -16.03 11.38
CA ALA A 16 -5.96 -16.20 9.93
C ALA A 16 -4.68 -16.98 9.57
N GLN A 17 -3.58 -16.78 10.31
CA GLN A 17 -2.36 -17.57 10.13
C GLN A 17 -2.58 -19.04 10.51
N HIS A 18 -3.42 -19.31 11.50
CA HIS A 18 -3.81 -20.67 11.87
C HIS A 18 -4.72 -21.34 10.84
N LEU A 19 -5.42 -20.57 10.01
CA LEU A 19 -6.26 -21.05 8.91
C LEU A 19 -5.58 -20.97 7.55
N ARG A 20 -4.25 -20.82 7.47
CA ARG A 20 -3.52 -20.83 6.18
C ARG A 20 -3.96 -22.07 5.39
N PRO A 21 -4.68 -21.92 4.27
CA PRO A 21 -4.99 -23.03 3.40
C PRO A 21 -3.65 -23.50 2.83
N GLU A 22 -3.37 -24.79 2.94
CA GLU A 22 -2.31 -25.40 2.14
C GLU A 22 -2.49 -24.95 0.68
N PRO A 23 -1.42 -24.47 0.01
CA PRO A 23 -1.49 -24.22 -1.41
C PRO A 23 -1.76 -25.56 -2.10
N ALA A 24 -2.96 -25.66 -2.68
CA ALA A 24 -3.41 -26.83 -3.42
C ALA A 24 -2.32 -27.32 -4.37
N GLN A 25 -1.77 -28.50 -4.06
CA GLN A 25 -1.02 -29.30 -5.01
C GLN A 25 -1.95 -29.60 -6.18
N ARG A 26 -1.68 -28.91 -7.29
CA ARG A 26 -1.69 -29.41 -8.67
C ARG A 26 -2.60 -30.64 -8.89
N ARG A 27 -3.86 -30.39 -9.29
CA ARG A 27 -4.74 -31.41 -9.88
C ARG A 27 -4.23 -31.78 -11.28
N GLU A 28 -3.94 -33.05 -11.50
CA GLU A 28 -4.05 -33.70 -12.81
C GLU A 28 -5.41 -34.44 -12.89
N PRO A 29 -6.14 -34.42 -14.03
CA PRO A 29 -7.44 -35.07 -14.18
C PRO A 29 -7.33 -36.47 -14.82
N PRO A 30 -8.22 -37.41 -14.45
CA PRO A 30 -9.01 -38.07 -15.50
C PRO A 30 -10.49 -38.34 -15.14
N GLU A 31 -11.31 -38.18 -16.19
CA GLU A 31 -12.57 -38.83 -16.62
C GLU A 31 -13.73 -39.19 -15.64
N PRO A 32 -15.01 -39.11 -16.12
CA PRO A 32 -16.21 -39.16 -15.30
C PRO A 32 -16.86 -40.56 -15.25
N GLU A 33 -17.47 -40.92 -14.12
CA GLU A 33 -18.57 -41.91 -14.09
C GLU A 33 -19.66 -41.53 -13.07
N PRO A 34 -20.92 -41.95 -13.30
CA PRO A 34 -22.11 -41.35 -12.70
C PRO A 34 -22.74 -42.20 -11.58
N SER A 35 -23.67 -41.55 -10.85
CA SER A 35 -24.63 -42.10 -9.89
C SER A 35 -24.10 -42.39 -8.47
N HIS A 36 -24.63 -41.65 -7.49
CA HIS A 36 -25.51 -42.22 -6.45
C HIS A 36 -26.27 -41.09 -5.75
N GLN A 37 -27.59 -41.18 -5.77
CA GLN A 37 -28.54 -40.28 -5.09
C GLN A 37 -28.70 -40.68 -3.62
N HIS A 38 -28.50 -39.73 -2.70
CA HIS A 38 -29.18 -39.63 -1.40
C HIS A 38 -28.78 -38.27 -0.80
N GLY A 39 -29.67 -37.30 -0.67
CA GLY A 39 -30.55 -37.19 0.50
C GLY A 39 -30.44 -35.76 1.06
N GLU A 40 -31.37 -34.92 0.64
CA GLU A 40 -31.96 -33.75 1.32
C GLU A 40 -31.15 -33.01 2.42
N ARG A 41 -30.81 -31.73 2.17
CA ARG A 41 -31.24 -30.58 3.02
C ARG A 41 -30.64 -29.24 2.55
N SER A 42 -31.54 -28.37 2.11
CA SER A 42 -31.69 -26.99 2.60
C SER A 42 -30.67 -25.90 2.22
N HIS A 43 -31.25 -24.85 1.60
CA HIS A 43 -30.82 -23.44 1.54
C HIS A 43 -29.67 -23.09 0.59
N GLU A 44 -29.94 -22.51 -0.58
CA GLU A 44 -30.29 -21.09 -0.78
C GLU A 44 -29.17 -20.17 -0.29
N ARG A 45 -28.48 -19.50 -1.25
CA ARG A 45 -28.06 -18.08 -1.19
C ARG A 45 -26.80 -17.80 -2.02
N ARG A 46 -27.07 -17.18 -3.17
CA ARG A 46 -26.33 -16.02 -3.72
C ARG A 46 -24.96 -16.30 -4.35
N GLU A 47 -25.00 -16.49 -5.66
CA GLU A 47 -23.95 -16.04 -6.56
C GLU A 47 -23.75 -14.52 -6.37
N GLN A 48 -22.67 -14.12 -5.71
CA GLN A 48 -22.06 -12.81 -5.87
C GLN A 48 -20.54 -13.00 -5.98
N PRO A 49 -19.91 -12.54 -7.07
CA PRO A 49 -18.46 -12.68 -7.26
C PRO A 49 -17.72 -11.98 -6.12
N SER A 50 -16.83 -12.72 -5.46
CA SER A 50 -15.93 -12.19 -4.46
C SER A 50 -14.88 -11.29 -5.12
N MET A 51 -15.07 -9.97 -5.10
CA MET A 51 -13.93 -9.06 -5.22
C MET A 51 -13.12 -9.13 -3.92
N PRO A 52 -11.81 -9.38 -3.96
CA PRO A 52 -10.98 -9.28 -2.77
C PRO A 52 -10.97 -7.82 -2.29
N PRO A 53 -11.13 -7.52 -0.99
CA PRO A 53 -10.93 -6.18 -0.48
C PRO A 53 -9.45 -5.85 -0.62
N VAL A 54 -9.13 -4.86 -1.45
CA VAL A 54 -7.80 -4.22 -1.48
C VAL A 54 -7.49 -3.79 -0.06
N PRO A 55 -6.38 -4.23 0.56
CA PRO A 55 -5.99 -3.73 1.86
C PRO A 55 -5.63 -2.25 1.71
N LEU A 56 -6.55 -1.35 2.06
CA LEU A 56 -6.20 0.05 2.31
C LEU A 56 -5.31 0.05 3.57
N GLY A 57 -4.00 -0.05 3.35
CA GLY A 57 -3.02 0.34 4.35
C GLY A 57 -3.31 1.78 4.79
N PRO A 58 -2.91 2.15 6.02
CA PRO A 58 -3.09 3.52 6.50
C PRO A 58 -2.51 4.50 5.47
N PRO A 59 -3.24 5.56 5.08
CA PRO A 59 -2.72 6.54 4.15
C PRO A 59 -1.42 7.08 4.75
N LYS A 60 -0.29 6.88 4.04
CA LYS A 60 0.97 7.50 4.42
C LYS A 60 0.72 9.01 4.52
N PRO A 61 1.26 9.69 5.55
CA PRO A 61 1.12 11.14 5.65
C PRO A 61 1.67 11.75 4.35
N PRO A 62 0.93 12.67 3.71
CA PRO A 62 1.29 13.22 2.40
C PRO A 62 2.69 13.86 2.41
N ALA A 63 3.12 14.35 3.58
CA ALA A 63 4.46 14.89 3.81
C ALA A 63 5.59 13.90 3.47
N GLU A 64 5.46 12.61 3.83
CA GLU A 64 6.53 11.63 3.59
C GLU A 64 6.77 11.42 2.08
N GLY A 65 5.72 11.53 1.27
CA GLY A 65 5.82 11.47 -0.20
C GLY A 65 6.50 12.71 -0.79
N ILE A 66 6.18 13.90 -0.27
CA ILE A 66 6.75 15.17 -0.73
C ILE A 66 8.24 15.24 -0.40
N PHE A 67 8.63 14.91 0.83
CA PHE A 67 10.05 14.91 1.23
C PHE A 67 10.88 13.88 0.44
N LYS A 68 10.33 12.69 0.18
CA LYS A 68 11.00 11.68 -0.66
C LYS A 68 11.14 12.13 -2.11
N SER A 69 10.12 12.79 -2.65
CA SER A 69 10.19 13.36 -4.00
C SER A 69 11.19 14.51 -4.06
N LEU A 70 11.24 15.35 -3.03
CA LEU A 70 12.18 16.47 -2.94
C LEU A 70 13.63 16.01 -2.87
N MET A 71 13.93 14.94 -2.11
CA MET A 71 15.29 14.36 -1.99
C MET A 71 15.67 13.41 -3.12
N ARG A 72 14.78 13.17 -4.09
CA ARG A 72 15.06 12.26 -5.22
C ARG A 72 16.17 12.79 -6.11
N ASP A 73 16.20 14.11 -6.30
CA ASP A 73 17.13 14.82 -7.15
C ASP A 73 18.10 15.64 -6.27
N SER A 74 19.12 14.98 -5.75
CA SER A 74 20.03 15.54 -4.72
C SER A 74 20.62 16.89 -5.09
N ASP A 75 20.93 17.11 -6.37
CA ASP A 75 21.54 18.35 -6.84
C ASP A 75 20.53 19.50 -6.82
N GLN A 76 19.29 19.24 -7.26
CA GLN A 76 18.19 20.21 -7.17
C GLN A 76 17.79 20.47 -5.72
N THR A 77 17.76 19.43 -4.87
CA THR A 77 17.52 19.59 -3.43
C THR A 77 18.57 20.48 -2.80
N LEU A 78 19.85 20.29 -3.15
CA LEU A 78 20.96 21.08 -2.64
C LEU A 78 20.81 22.54 -3.08
N ILE A 79 20.52 22.79 -4.36
CA ILE A 79 20.25 24.15 -4.86
C ILE A 79 19.08 24.81 -4.11
N LEU A 80 18.00 24.08 -3.86
CA LEU A 80 16.84 24.57 -3.09
C LEU A 80 17.20 24.92 -1.64
N ILE A 81 18.00 24.09 -0.97
CA ILE A 81 18.49 24.35 0.38
C ILE A 81 19.40 25.59 0.40
N LEU A 82 20.31 25.72 -0.59
CA LEU A 82 21.14 26.91 -0.74
C LEU A 82 20.28 28.16 -0.96
N LEU A 83 19.26 28.10 -1.82
CA LEU A 83 18.32 29.19 -2.06
C LEU A 83 17.65 29.63 -0.75
N LEU A 84 17.19 28.67 0.07
CA LEU A 84 16.57 28.96 1.36
C LEU A 84 17.55 29.66 2.31
N LEU A 85 18.79 29.17 2.39
CA LEU A 85 19.84 29.73 3.24
C LEU A 85 20.26 31.12 2.76
N LEU A 86 20.35 31.34 1.45
CA LEU A 86 20.73 32.62 0.85
C LEU A 86 19.66 33.69 1.07
N MET A 87 18.37 33.30 1.03
CA MET A 87 17.27 34.22 1.36
C MET A 87 17.33 34.69 2.82
N GLU A 88 17.69 33.81 3.76
CA GLU A 88 17.84 34.20 5.17
C GLU A 88 19.04 35.11 5.44
N ASN A 89 20.08 35.04 4.60
CA ASN A 89 21.32 35.81 4.77
C ASN A 89 21.39 37.08 3.91
N GLU A 90 20.27 37.53 3.33
CA GLU A 90 20.20 38.70 2.42
C GLU A 90 21.25 38.67 1.31
N ALA A 91 21.45 37.50 0.69
CA ALA A 91 22.41 37.33 -0.38
C ALA A 91 22.03 38.11 -1.66
N ASP A 92 23.03 38.31 -2.52
CA ASP A 92 22.86 39.05 -3.78
C ASP A 92 21.74 38.47 -4.65
N MET A 93 20.88 39.35 -5.16
CA MET A 93 19.76 38.96 -6.02
C MET A 93 20.26 38.29 -7.30
N GLU A 94 21.41 38.69 -7.84
CA GLU A 94 22.04 38.04 -9.00
C GLU A 94 22.39 36.58 -8.72
N LEU A 95 22.90 36.29 -7.51
CA LEU A 95 23.24 34.93 -7.10
C LEU A 95 21.97 34.08 -6.93
N ILE A 96 20.92 34.66 -6.33
CA ILE A 96 19.61 34.00 -6.19
C ILE A 96 19.06 33.67 -7.59
N PHE A 97 19.09 34.62 -8.52
CA PHE A 97 18.62 34.38 -9.89
C PHE A 97 19.48 33.36 -10.65
N ALA A 98 20.79 33.35 -10.47
CA ALA A 98 21.66 32.34 -11.07
C ALA A 98 21.30 30.93 -10.59
N LEU A 99 21.04 30.75 -9.30
CA LEU A 99 20.60 29.47 -8.75
C LEU A 99 19.19 29.09 -9.21
N MET A 100 18.27 30.06 -9.34
CA MET A 100 16.95 29.82 -9.93
C MET A 100 17.04 29.42 -11.41
N TYR A 101 17.99 29.96 -12.16
CA TYR A 101 18.21 29.58 -13.55
C TYR A 101 18.71 28.13 -13.68
N LEU A 102 19.56 27.67 -12.75
CA LEU A 102 20.03 26.28 -12.72
C LEU A 102 18.94 25.25 -12.38
N LEU A 103 17.76 25.69 -11.91
CA LEU A 103 16.61 24.84 -11.63
C LEU A 103 15.74 24.55 -12.87
N ILE A 104 15.96 25.28 -13.97
CA ILE A 104 15.23 25.15 -15.25
C ILE A 104 15.94 24.14 -16.16
#